data_AF-A0A9D9X876-F1
#
_entry.id   AF-A0A9D9X876-F1
#
_cell.length_a   1.000
_cell.length_b   1.000
_cell.length_c   1.000
_cell.angle_alpha   90.00
_cell.angle_beta   90.00
_cell.angle_gamma   90.00
#
_symmetry.space_group_name_H-M   'P 1'
#
loop_
_entity.id
_entity.type
_entity.pdbx_description
1 polymer ?
#
loop_
_entity_poly.entity_id
_entity_poly.type
_entity_poly.pdbx_seq_one_letter_code
_entity_poly.pdbx_strand_id
1 'polypeptide(L)'
;MSSAELAAVDVHPRDRLSAWVIAHLQANRGADLRSTLESAMRRQYSASTAQRFYTGGGVHTFANFERADNGRVLTVAEALRRSVNLVFIRVMREVIDHYMYRAPSTTARLLENASDPARGDYLRRFADREGTVFLRRFYEKYRGKTRDEALGTLLDGVRVTPRAVVVALRSVWPDMQAADLAPWMARYVPDEQYTPAALDSLFNRYPPEKFNLNDRGYLARVHPLELWLIDYLLGHPGARVDEAIAASADVRQEVYRWLMKTSRRKAQDRRILDLLEIEAFQELHQQWQRLGYPFASLTPSIATSIGSSGDRPAALAELMGIIVNGGMRFPARLIEGLHFAADTPYETAFEATAAEGKPVLNADIAAVARAALIDVAENGTARALLGYVKRPDGTRHLVGGKTGTGDHRFEVYASPGRLISSRVVNRVATFVFMIDDRFYGTITAFVPGAQAAQYEFTSGLPVRLLGALMPTLAPLLERAPDPAPGVSAGS
;
A
#
# COMPACT_ATOMS: atom_id res chain seq x y z
N MET A 1 -1.59 35.61 -0.95
CA MET A 1 -2.29 35.82 0.33
C MET A 1 -1.53 36.85 1.15
N SER A 2 -2.23 37.74 1.83
CA SER A 2 -1.64 38.66 2.81
C SER A 2 -1.18 37.92 4.07
N SER A 3 -0.35 38.57 4.89
CA SER A 3 0.08 37.99 6.17
C SER A 3 -1.10 37.74 7.12
N ALA A 4 -2.14 38.59 7.05
CA ALA A 4 -3.35 38.44 7.85
C ALA A 4 -4.19 37.24 7.38
N GLU A 5 -4.32 37.06 6.07
CA GLU A 5 -5.00 35.90 5.48
C GLU A 5 -4.30 34.59 5.85
N LEU A 6 -2.97 34.55 5.79
CA LEU A 6 -2.19 33.36 6.17
C LEU A 6 -2.33 33.03 7.67
N ALA A 7 -2.40 34.04 8.53
CA ALA A 7 -2.58 33.85 9.98
C ALA A 7 -4.00 33.42 10.35
N ALA A 8 -5.00 33.70 9.51
CA ALA A 8 -6.40 33.34 9.74
C ALA A 8 -6.74 31.89 9.34
N VAL A 9 -5.83 31.17 8.68
CA VAL A 9 -6.06 29.77 8.30
C VAL A 9 -6.03 28.88 9.55
N ASP A 10 -7.17 28.27 9.89
CA ASP A 10 -7.25 27.28 10.97
C ASP A 10 -6.58 25.96 10.54
N VAL A 11 -5.38 25.70 11.05
CA VAL A 11 -4.61 24.50 10.77
C VAL A 11 -4.60 23.59 11.99
N HIS A 12 -5.09 22.36 11.81
CA HIS A 12 -5.01 21.36 12.85
C HIS A 12 -3.53 21.02 13.18
N PRO A 13 -3.12 20.87 14.45
CA PRO A 13 -1.71 20.69 14.83
C PRO A 13 -0.99 19.47 14.21
N ARG A 14 -1.75 18.46 13.75
CA ARG A 14 -1.19 17.31 13.03
C ARG A 14 -0.97 17.55 11.53
N ASP A 15 -1.60 18.56 10.92
CA ASP A 15 -1.31 18.96 9.54
C ASP A 15 -0.04 19.83 9.50
N ARG A 16 1.09 19.16 9.73
CA ARG A 16 2.42 19.78 9.77
C ARG A 16 2.84 20.31 8.39
N LEU A 17 2.28 19.76 7.32
CA LEU A 17 2.58 20.19 5.96
C LEU A 17 1.97 21.57 5.69
N SER A 18 0.67 21.75 5.95
CA SER A 18 0.02 23.06 5.81
C SER A 18 0.65 24.09 6.75
N ALA A 19 0.91 23.72 8.01
CA ALA A 19 1.57 24.60 8.96
C ALA A 19 2.95 25.07 8.47
N TRP A 20 3.74 24.17 7.88
CA TRP A 20 5.04 24.51 7.32
C TRP A 20 4.92 25.44 6.11
N VAL A 21 3.98 25.19 5.18
CA VAL A 21 3.77 26.05 4.00
C VAL A 21 3.37 27.46 4.44
N ILE A 22 2.43 27.60 5.38
CA ILE A 22 1.98 28.89 5.89
C ILE A 22 3.16 29.65 6.53
N ALA A 23 3.91 28.98 7.41
CA ALA A 23 5.08 29.60 8.04
C ALA A 23 6.15 30.02 7.01
N HIS A 24 6.37 29.20 5.97
CA HIS A 24 7.31 29.52 4.90
C HIS A 24 6.89 30.76 4.11
N LEU A 25 5.62 30.85 3.70
CA LEU A 25 5.08 31.99 2.96
C LEU A 25 5.03 33.28 3.80
N GLN A 26 4.79 33.17 5.12
CA GLN A 26 4.88 34.32 6.03
C GLN A 26 6.31 34.85 6.15
N ALA A 27 7.30 33.96 6.24
CA ALA A 27 8.71 34.31 6.37
C ALA A 27 9.33 34.80 5.05
N ASN A 28 8.82 34.35 3.90
CA ASN A 28 9.37 34.64 2.58
C ASN A 28 8.33 35.33 1.70
N ARG A 29 8.10 36.63 1.97
CA ARG A 29 7.15 37.41 1.17
C ARG A 29 7.58 37.45 -0.30
N GLY A 30 6.66 37.10 -1.19
CA GLY A 30 6.92 37.02 -2.63
C GLY A 30 7.46 35.67 -3.11
N ALA A 31 7.60 34.68 -2.22
CA ALA A 31 7.90 33.31 -2.64
C ALA A 31 6.83 32.80 -3.63
N ASP A 32 7.30 32.28 -4.76
CA ASP A 32 6.45 31.61 -5.73
C ASP A 32 6.38 30.10 -5.47
N LEU A 33 5.63 29.38 -6.29
CA LEU A 33 5.49 27.93 -6.16
C LEU A 33 6.85 27.23 -6.28
N ARG A 34 7.67 27.62 -7.26
CA ARG A 34 8.97 27.00 -7.51
C ARG A 34 9.92 27.18 -6.34
N SER A 35 10.10 28.41 -5.84
CA SER A 35 10.96 28.67 -4.68
C SER A 35 10.45 27.94 -3.42
N THR A 36 9.13 27.80 -3.28
CA THR A 36 8.51 27.06 -2.18
C THR A 36 8.79 25.55 -2.30
N LEU A 37 8.68 24.97 -3.49
CA LEU A 37 8.98 23.55 -3.76
C LEU A 37 10.47 23.24 -3.57
N GLU A 38 11.36 24.11 -4.04
CA GLU A 38 12.81 24.00 -3.80
C GLU A 38 13.13 24.09 -2.29
N SER A 39 12.44 24.95 -1.55
CA SER A 39 12.53 24.99 -0.08
C SER A 39 11.98 23.72 0.57
N ALA A 40 10.93 23.13 0.02
CA ALA A 40 10.37 21.87 0.51
C ALA A 40 11.40 20.72 0.37
N MET A 41 12.18 20.71 -0.71
CA MET A 41 13.26 19.73 -0.90
C MET A 41 14.40 19.87 0.12
N ARG A 42 14.54 21.03 0.77
CA ARG A 42 15.52 21.30 1.84
C ARG A 42 15.00 20.98 3.23
N ARG A 43 13.74 20.59 3.39
CA ARG A 43 13.18 20.20 4.70
C ARG A 43 13.93 18.99 5.25
N GLN A 44 14.26 19.05 6.53
CA GLN A 44 15.10 18.06 7.20
C GLN A 44 14.27 17.06 8.00
N TYR A 45 14.66 15.79 7.93
CA TYR A 45 14.02 14.70 8.67
C TYR A 45 15.08 13.79 9.28
N SER A 46 14.77 13.25 10.45
CA SER A 46 15.59 12.18 11.05
C SER A 46 15.49 10.91 10.22
N ALA A 47 16.62 10.24 10.04
CA ALA A 47 16.73 8.90 9.48
C ALA A 47 16.72 7.81 10.59
N SER A 48 16.45 8.18 11.85
CA SER A 48 16.45 7.25 12.98
C SER A 48 15.42 6.12 12.84
N THR A 49 15.90 4.91 13.13
CA THR A 49 15.13 3.66 13.17
C THR A 49 14.53 3.37 14.54
N ALA A 50 14.85 4.19 15.56
CA ALA A 50 14.35 3.99 16.93
C ALA A 50 12.83 4.22 17.06
N GLN A 51 12.24 4.96 16.13
CA GLN A 51 10.82 5.27 16.14
C GLN A 51 9.97 4.11 15.63
N ARG A 52 8.92 3.79 16.38
CA ARG A 52 7.82 2.92 15.93
C ARG A 52 6.71 3.77 15.31
N PHE A 53 6.11 3.27 14.24
CA PHE A 53 5.03 3.94 13.50
C PHE A 53 3.77 3.12 13.57
N TYR A 54 2.64 3.73 13.90
CA TYR A 54 1.35 3.08 13.76
C TYR A 54 0.78 3.42 12.39
N THR A 55 0.54 2.40 11.56
CA THR A 55 0.12 2.54 10.16
C THR A 55 -0.39 1.19 9.64
N GLY A 56 -1.30 1.17 8.68
CA GLY A 56 -1.83 -0.07 8.10
C GLY A 56 -2.53 -0.98 9.11
N GLY A 57 -3.11 -0.40 10.17
CA GLY A 57 -3.75 -1.14 11.27
C GLY A 57 -2.78 -1.76 12.29
N GLY A 58 -1.46 -1.55 12.13
CA GLY A 58 -0.42 -2.21 12.91
C GLY A 58 0.69 -1.27 13.38
N VAL A 59 1.55 -1.77 14.28
CA VAL A 59 2.79 -1.08 14.64
C VAL A 59 3.90 -1.61 13.73
N HIS A 60 4.55 -0.71 13.01
CA HIS A 60 5.65 -0.97 12.10
C HIS A 60 6.95 -0.35 12.63
N THR A 61 8.06 -1.02 12.31
CA THR A 61 9.42 -0.51 12.41
C THR A 61 10.04 -0.55 11.03
N PHE A 62 10.80 0.47 10.67
CA PHE A 62 11.47 0.54 9.37
C PHE A 62 12.98 0.60 9.55
N ALA A 63 13.71 0.17 8.51
CA ALA A 63 15.16 0.26 8.45
C ALA A 63 15.60 1.03 7.20
N ASN A 64 16.75 1.71 7.28
CA ASN A 64 17.43 2.24 6.11
C ASN A 64 18.22 1.13 5.42
N PHE A 65 18.48 1.32 4.13
CA PHE A 65 19.36 0.44 3.38
C PHE A 65 20.79 0.46 3.95
N GLU A 66 21.36 1.66 4.12
CA GLU A 66 22.66 1.85 4.77
C GLU A 66 22.51 2.12 6.27
N ARG A 67 23.10 1.28 7.11
CA ARG A 67 23.08 1.48 8.57
C ARG A 67 23.76 2.78 9.01
N ALA A 68 24.75 3.25 8.26
CA ALA A 68 25.45 4.51 8.52
C ALA A 68 24.52 5.73 8.48
N ASP A 69 23.37 5.62 7.80
CA ASP A 69 22.40 6.71 7.75
C ASP A 69 21.46 6.72 8.97
N ASN A 70 21.40 5.66 9.79
CA ASN A 70 20.46 5.55 10.91
C ASN A 70 20.56 6.68 11.96
N GLY A 71 21.72 7.33 12.10
CA GLY A 71 21.92 8.42 13.06
C GLY A 71 21.70 9.82 12.48
N ARG A 72 21.39 9.94 11.19
CA ARG A 72 21.48 11.23 10.47
C ARG A 72 20.17 12.01 10.49
N VAL A 73 20.30 13.32 10.26
CA VAL A 73 19.21 14.20 9.86
C VAL A 73 19.56 14.70 8.46
N LEU A 74 18.65 14.51 7.51
CA LEU A 74 18.91 14.73 6.08
C LEU A 74 17.80 15.57 5.47
N THR A 75 18.15 16.37 4.47
CA THR A 75 17.16 17.00 3.60
C THR A 75 16.43 15.97 2.74
N VAL A 76 15.24 16.30 2.23
CA VAL A 76 14.52 15.44 1.26
C VAL A 76 15.37 15.18 0.02
N ALA A 77 16.07 16.20 -0.50
CA ALA A 77 16.98 16.07 -1.63
C ALA A 77 18.12 15.07 -1.35
N GLU A 78 18.81 15.20 -0.22
CA GLU A 78 19.88 14.27 0.16
C GLU A 78 19.37 12.84 0.37
N ALA A 79 18.19 12.70 0.97
CA ALA A 79 17.56 11.41 1.17
C ALA A 79 17.18 10.75 -0.17
N LEU A 80 16.76 11.53 -1.18
CA LEU A 80 16.52 11.04 -2.54
C LEU A 80 17.81 10.58 -3.21
N ARG A 81 18.85 11.40 -3.16
CA ARG A 81 20.18 11.08 -3.68
C ARG A 81 20.74 9.77 -3.10
N ARG A 82 20.57 9.57 -1.79
CA ARG A 82 21.12 8.44 -1.03
C ARG A 82 20.17 7.26 -0.83
N SER A 83 18.89 7.39 -1.20
CA SER A 83 17.83 6.39 -0.96
C SER A 83 17.60 6.07 0.53
N VAL A 84 17.41 7.10 1.36
CA VAL A 84 17.24 6.92 2.82
C VAL A 84 15.75 6.77 3.19
N ASN A 85 15.33 5.51 3.39
CA ASN A 85 13.95 5.10 3.64
C ASN A 85 13.24 5.90 4.75
N LEU A 86 13.88 6.10 5.90
CA LEU A 86 13.22 6.68 7.07
C LEU A 86 12.85 8.16 6.90
N VAL A 87 13.46 8.87 5.93
CA VAL A 87 13.02 10.21 5.54
C VAL A 87 11.72 10.12 4.75
N PHE A 88 11.61 9.21 3.77
CA PHE A 88 10.38 9.01 2.99
C PHE A 88 9.21 8.50 3.82
N ILE A 89 9.46 7.65 4.82
CA ILE A 89 8.44 7.22 5.79
C ILE A 89 7.85 8.43 6.53
N ARG A 90 8.70 9.38 6.95
CA ARG A 90 8.26 10.58 7.68
C ARG A 90 7.58 11.60 6.78
N VAL A 91 8.08 11.80 5.56
CA VAL A 91 7.42 12.64 4.54
C VAL A 91 6.04 12.07 4.22
N MET A 92 5.94 10.76 3.98
CA MET A 92 4.65 10.11 3.70
C MET A 92 3.69 10.23 4.88
N ARG A 93 4.18 10.11 6.12
CA ARG A 93 3.36 10.38 7.30
C ARG A 93 2.78 11.79 7.28
N GLU A 94 3.56 12.82 6.96
CA GLU A 94 3.04 14.19 6.88
C GLU A 94 2.05 14.38 5.72
N VAL A 95 2.27 13.73 4.58
CA VAL A 95 1.32 13.74 3.45
C VAL A 95 -0.01 13.12 3.86
N ILE A 96 0.02 11.96 4.54
CA ILE A 96 -1.19 11.28 5.01
C ILE A 96 -1.87 12.06 6.13
N ASP A 97 -1.10 12.60 7.08
CA ASP A 97 -1.64 13.50 8.12
C ASP A 97 -2.31 14.72 7.45
N HIS A 98 -1.73 15.31 6.40
CA HIS A 98 -2.39 16.38 5.65
C HIS A 98 -3.76 15.96 5.11
N TYR A 99 -3.88 14.84 4.40
CA TYR A 99 -5.20 14.38 3.91
C TYR A 99 -6.19 14.10 5.04
N MET A 100 -5.72 13.59 6.18
CA MET A 100 -6.57 13.31 7.34
C MET A 100 -7.08 14.59 8.02
N TYR A 101 -6.27 15.66 8.08
CA TYR A 101 -6.53 16.83 8.94
C TYR A 101 -6.69 18.17 8.19
N ARG A 102 -6.55 18.23 6.86
CA ARG A 102 -6.57 19.49 6.07
C ARG A 102 -7.89 20.25 6.09
N ALA A 103 -9.02 19.61 6.38
CA ALA A 103 -10.32 20.27 6.40
C ALA A 103 -10.78 20.55 7.86
N PRO A 104 -11.35 21.73 8.17
CA PRO A 104 -11.92 22.00 9.49
C PRO A 104 -13.05 21.03 9.86
N SER A 105 -13.76 20.53 8.85
CA SER A 105 -14.83 19.53 8.97
C SER A 105 -14.36 18.08 8.79
N THR A 106 -13.04 17.81 8.66
CA THR A 106 -12.60 16.42 8.47
C THR A 106 -12.89 15.59 9.70
N THR A 107 -13.33 14.35 9.45
CA THR A 107 -13.57 13.29 10.44
C THR A 107 -12.43 13.14 11.45
N ALA A 108 -11.18 13.46 11.12
CA ALA A 108 -10.08 13.32 12.06
C ALA A 108 -10.20 14.23 13.30
N ARG A 109 -10.96 15.34 13.24
CA ARG A 109 -11.34 16.13 14.42
C ARG A 109 -12.38 15.44 15.32
N LEU A 110 -13.10 14.41 14.85
CA LEU A 110 -13.95 13.54 15.68
C LEU A 110 -13.14 12.79 16.76
N LEU A 111 -11.81 12.68 16.58
CA LEU A 111 -10.93 12.12 17.61
C LEU A 111 -10.78 13.06 18.82
N GLU A 112 -11.04 14.36 18.64
CA GLU A 112 -10.97 15.37 19.71
C GLU A 112 -12.23 15.34 20.59
N ASN A 113 -13.41 15.15 19.97
CA ASN A 113 -14.70 15.09 20.67
C ASN A 113 -15.21 13.64 20.82
N ALA A 114 -15.06 13.06 22.01
CA ALA A 114 -15.50 11.69 22.30
C ALA A 114 -17.03 11.48 22.24
N SER A 115 -17.81 12.56 22.36
CA SER A 115 -19.28 12.51 22.36
C SER A 115 -19.90 12.75 20.99
N ASP A 116 -19.07 12.90 19.95
CA ASP A 116 -19.58 13.17 18.61
C ASP A 116 -20.33 11.95 18.04
N PRO A 117 -21.60 12.10 17.61
CA PRO A 117 -22.40 10.99 17.09
C PRO A 117 -21.81 10.34 15.84
N ALA A 118 -21.05 11.09 15.01
CA ALA A 118 -20.44 10.57 13.78
C ALA A 118 -19.36 9.50 14.06
N ARG A 119 -18.83 9.44 15.30
CA ARG A 119 -17.93 8.35 15.72
C ARG A 119 -18.61 6.99 15.62
N GLY A 120 -19.92 6.92 15.95
CA GLY A 120 -20.71 5.69 15.85
C GLY A 120 -20.75 5.15 14.42
N ASP A 121 -20.89 6.02 13.42
CA ASP A 121 -20.90 5.65 12.01
C ASP A 121 -19.55 5.06 11.56
N TYR A 122 -18.44 5.68 11.96
CA TYR A 122 -17.11 5.16 11.65
C TYR A 122 -16.87 3.80 12.29
N LEU A 123 -17.29 3.60 13.54
CA LEU A 123 -17.15 2.31 14.20
C LEU A 123 -18.01 1.22 13.54
N ARG A 124 -19.21 1.56 13.04
CA ARG A 124 -20.05 0.63 12.26
C ARG A 124 -19.41 0.27 10.93
N ARG A 125 -18.90 1.26 10.18
CA ARG A 125 -18.14 1.05 8.93
C ARG A 125 -16.91 0.19 9.15
N PHE A 126 -16.21 0.40 10.27
CA PHE A 126 -15.06 -0.40 10.66
C PHE A 126 -15.45 -1.85 10.91
N ALA A 127 -16.49 -2.08 11.74
CA ALA A 127 -17.01 -3.41 12.05
C ALA A 127 -17.42 -4.17 10.78
N ASP A 128 -18.08 -3.48 9.84
CA ASP A 128 -18.48 -4.07 8.57
C ASP A 128 -17.28 -4.44 7.69
N ARG A 129 -16.32 -3.53 7.55
CA ARG A 129 -15.12 -3.75 6.75
C ARG A 129 -14.27 -4.88 7.31
N GLU A 130 -13.93 -4.82 8.60
CA GLU A 130 -13.10 -5.84 9.25
C GLU A 130 -13.82 -7.20 9.28
N GLY A 131 -15.10 -7.22 9.64
CA GLY A 131 -15.91 -8.43 9.62
C GLY A 131 -15.99 -9.07 8.23
N THR A 132 -16.13 -8.28 7.17
CA THR A 132 -16.12 -8.78 5.78
C THR A 132 -14.79 -9.43 5.41
N VAL A 133 -13.66 -8.85 5.84
CA VAL A 133 -12.33 -9.44 5.60
C VAL A 133 -12.20 -10.80 6.27
N PHE A 134 -12.62 -10.91 7.54
CA PHE A 134 -12.64 -12.18 8.25
C PHE A 134 -13.54 -13.21 7.57
N LEU A 135 -14.77 -12.82 7.20
CA LEU A 135 -15.72 -13.71 6.54
C LEU A 135 -15.22 -14.23 5.20
N ARG A 136 -14.61 -13.38 4.35
CA ARG A 136 -14.02 -13.84 3.09
C ARG A 136 -12.92 -14.88 3.34
N ARG A 137 -12.05 -14.66 4.33
CA ARG A 137 -11.02 -15.63 4.71
C ARG A 137 -11.62 -16.94 5.22
N PHE A 138 -12.61 -16.89 6.10
CA PHE A 138 -13.25 -18.09 6.63
C PHE A 138 -14.06 -18.82 5.55
N TYR A 139 -14.68 -18.10 4.62
CA TYR A 139 -15.43 -18.70 3.52
C TYR A 139 -14.52 -19.59 2.66
N GLU A 140 -13.34 -19.11 2.28
CA GLU A 140 -12.36 -19.92 1.55
C GLU A 140 -11.90 -21.15 2.37
N LYS A 141 -11.86 -21.04 3.71
CA LYS A 141 -11.47 -22.13 4.61
C LYS A 141 -12.53 -23.22 4.74
N TYR A 142 -13.83 -22.89 4.60
CA TYR A 142 -14.94 -23.79 4.94
C TYR A 142 -15.90 -24.15 3.79
N ARG A 143 -15.90 -23.40 2.68
CA ARG A 143 -16.80 -23.68 1.54
C ARG A 143 -16.67 -25.14 1.07
N GLY A 144 -17.82 -25.80 0.88
CA GLY A 144 -17.89 -27.19 0.41
C GLY A 144 -17.50 -28.26 1.42
N LYS A 145 -17.15 -27.90 2.67
CA LYS A 145 -16.87 -28.89 3.73
C LYS A 145 -18.15 -29.41 4.35
N THR A 146 -18.14 -30.68 4.73
CA THR A 146 -19.12 -31.27 5.63
C THR A 146 -18.95 -30.72 7.04
N ARG A 147 -19.96 -30.95 7.90
CA ARG A 147 -19.93 -30.55 9.32
C ARG A 147 -18.67 -31.04 10.03
N ASP A 148 -18.35 -32.32 9.90
CA ASP A 148 -17.25 -32.95 10.62
C ASP A 148 -15.89 -32.45 10.10
N GLU A 149 -15.75 -32.22 8.79
CA GLU A 149 -14.56 -31.59 8.21
C GLU A 149 -14.37 -30.15 8.66
N ALA A 150 -15.45 -29.36 8.71
CA ALA A 150 -15.42 -27.98 9.17
C ALA A 150 -15.03 -27.90 10.65
N LEU A 151 -15.66 -28.71 11.50
CA LEU A 151 -15.35 -28.82 12.92
C LEU A 151 -13.91 -29.30 13.18
N GLY A 152 -13.46 -30.32 12.46
CA GLY A 152 -12.06 -30.77 12.53
C GLY A 152 -11.10 -29.64 12.17
N THR A 153 -11.34 -28.95 11.05
CA THR A 153 -10.53 -27.81 10.61
C THR A 153 -10.52 -26.66 11.63
N LEU A 154 -11.65 -26.39 12.30
CA LEU A 154 -11.76 -25.37 13.33
C LEU A 154 -10.89 -25.73 14.54
N LEU A 155 -11.05 -26.95 15.07
CA LEU A 155 -10.40 -27.42 16.28
C LEU A 155 -8.89 -27.67 16.10
N ASP A 156 -8.45 -28.14 14.93
CA ASP A 156 -7.04 -28.30 14.57
C ASP A 156 -6.28 -26.95 14.59
N GLY A 157 -7.01 -25.84 14.41
CA GLY A 157 -6.45 -24.49 14.33
C GLY A 157 -6.35 -23.74 15.67
N VAL A 158 -6.84 -24.29 16.79
CA VAL A 158 -6.92 -23.58 18.07
C VAL A 158 -6.42 -24.40 19.25
N ARG A 159 -6.12 -23.71 20.35
CA ARG A 159 -5.80 -24.39 21.61
C ARG A 159 -7.06 -25.02 22.20
N VAL A 160 -7.17 -26.32 22.02
CA VAL A 160 -8.27 -27.16 22.53
C VAL A 160 -8.23 -27.30 24.06
N THR A 161 -9.41 -27.22 24.65
CA THR A 161 -9.71 -27.53 26.06
C THR A 161 -11.13 -28.11 26.11
N PRO A 162 -11.54 -28.81 27.20
CA PRO A 162 -12.86 -29.43 27.27
C PRO A 162 -13.99 -28.43 26.98
N ARG A 163 -13.91 -27.28 27.64
CA ARG A 163 -14.81 -26.15 27.43
C ARG A 163 -14.80 -25.65 25.98
N ALA A 164 -13.62 -25.48 25.39
CA ALA A 164 -13.51 -24.90 24.06
C ALA A 164 -14.10 -25.83 23.00
N VAL A 165 -13.84 -27.13 23.11
CA VAL A 165 -14.39 -28.16 22.21
C VAL A 165 -15.91 -28.18 22.31
N VAL A 166 -16.48 -28.30 23.52
CA VAL A 166 -17.94 -28.33 23.71
C VAL A 166 -18.61 -27.08 23.15
N VAL A 167 -18.09 -25.89 23.46
CA VAL A 167 -18.68 -24.63 22.97
C VAL A 167 -18.58 -24.54 21.44
N ALA A 168 -17.46 -24.93 20.83
CA ALA A 168 -17.31 -24.90 19.38
C ALA A 168 -18.31 -25.84 18.69
N LEU A 169 -18.40 -27.09 19.14
CA LEU A 169 -19.32 -28.10 18.59
C LEU A 169 -20.77 -27.64 18.70
N ARG A 170 -21.20 -27.23 19.89
CA ARG A 170 -22.57 -26.77 20.14
C ARG A 170 -22.92 -25.45 19.45
N SER A 171 -21.92 -24.69 18.99
CA SER A 171 -22.16 -23.43 18.27
C SER A 171 -22.48 -23.63 16.79
N VAL A 172 -22.13 -24.77 16.21
CA VAL A 172 -22.29 -25.06 14.77
C VAL A 172 -23.07 -26.35 14.49
N TRP A 173 -23.45 -27.05 15.56
CA TRP A 173 -24.31 -28.24 15.52
C TRP A 173 -25.41 -28.08 16.58
N PRO A 174 -26.50 -27.36 16.26
CA PRO A 174 -27.58 -27.07 17.20
C PRO A 174 -28.26 -28.33 17.75
N ASP A 175 -28.47 -29.34 16.90
CA ASP A 175 -29.18 -30.59 17.25
C ASP A 175 -28.29 -31.65 17.94
N MET A 176 -27.06 -31.28 18.30
CA MET A 176 -26.09 -32.19 18.92
C MET A 176 -26.63 -32.73 20.25
N GLN A 177 -26.43 -34.02 20.50
CA GLN A 177 -26.70 -34.65 21.78
C GLN A 177 -25.42 -34.81 22.61
N ALA A 178 -25.54 -34.98 23.92
CA ALA A 178 -24.37 -35.13 24.80
C ALA A 178 -23.51 -36.35 24.42
N ALA A 179 -24.13 -37.44 23.93
CA ALA A 179 -23.43 -38.63 23.46
C ALA A 179 -22.49 -38.34 22.26
N ASP A 180 -22.82 -37.35 21.43
CA ASP A 180 -22.00 -36.98 20.27
C ASP A 180 -20.67 -36.35 20.67
N LEU A 181 -20.49 -35.92 21.93
CA LEU A 181 -19.23 -35.33 22.41
C LEU A 181 -18.09 -36.35 22.48
N ALA A 182 -18.39 -37.61 22.78
CA ALA A 182 -17.40 -38.64 23.09
C ALA A 182 -16.27 -38.75 22.05
N PRO A 183 -16.53 -38.91 20.73
CA PRO A 183 -15.47 -39.02 19.73
C PRO A 183 -14.61 -37.74 19.61
N TRP A 184 -15.21 -36.56 19.77
CA TRP A 184 -14.49 -35.29 19.67
C TRP A 184 -13.60 -35.05 20.89
N MET A 185 -14.10 -35.37 22.08
CA MET A 185 -13.33 -35.28 23.31
C MET A 185 -12.15 -36.25 23.32
N ALA A 186 -12.38 -37.50 22.89
CA ALA A 186 -11.30 -38.49 22.75
C ALA A 186 -10.20 -38.05 21.76
N ARG A 187 -10.57 -37.34 20.68
CA ARG A 187 -9.62 -36.86 19.68
C ARG A 187 -8.82 -35.63 20.14
N TYR A 188 -9.49 -34.64 20.73
CA TYR A 188 -8.91 -33.32 20.98
C TYR A 188 -8.51 -33.07 22.44
N VAL A 189 -9.03 -33.85 23.37
CA VAL A 189 -8.66 -33.80 24.79
C VAL A 189 -8.45 -35.23 25.33
N PRO A 190 -7.50 -36.00 24.76
CA PRO A 190 -7.31 -37.42 25.09
C PRO A 190 -6.83 -37.68 26.52
N ASP A 191 -6.20 -36.68 27.16
CA ASP A 191 -5.58 -36.82 28.48
C ASP A 191 -6.60 -36.84 29.64
N GLU A 192 -7.87 -36.56 29.36
CA GLU A 192 -8.95 -36.59 30.35
C GLU A 192 -9.88 -37.80 30.07
N GLN A 193 -10.11 -38.63 31.09
CA GLN A 193 -11.10 -39.71 31.00
C GLN A 193 -12.49 -39.17 31.32
N TYR A 194 -13.38 -39.18 30.33
CA TYR A 194 -14.76 -38.74 30.52
C TYR A 194 -15.71 -39.93 30.65
N THR A 195 -16.38 -40.03 31.80
CA THR A 195 -17.55 -40.88 31.94
C THR A 195 -18.74 -40.26 31.20
N PRO A 196 -19.77 -41.04 30.80
CA PRO A 196 -20.98 -40.49 30.19
C PRO A 196 -21.62 -39.36 31.01
N ALA A 197 -21.68 -39.51 32.34
CA ALA A 197 -22.21 -38.48 33.24
C ALA A 197 -21.35 -37.20 33.25
N ALA A 198 -20.03 -37.29 33.08
CA ALA A 198 -19.15 -36.13 32.98
C ALA A 198 -19.35 -35.38 31.66
N LEU A 199 -19.54 -36.08 30.55
CA LEU A 199 -19.88 -35.48 29.25
C LEU A 199 -21.23 -34.77 29.31
N ASP A 200 -22.26 -35.39 29.89
CA ASP A 200 -23.57 -34.77 30.10
C ASP A 200 -23.48 -33.50 30.94
N SER A 201 -22.71 -33.54 32.04
CA SER A 201 -22.49 -32.36 32.89
C SER A 201 -21.80 -31.22 32.12
N LEU A 202 -20.78 -31.55 31.32
CA LEU A 202 -20.04 -30.58 30.52
C LEU A 202 -20.90 -30.00 29.39
N PHE A 203 -21.69 -30.84 28.71
CA PHE A 203 -22.66 -30.45 27.70
C PHE A 203 -23.66 -29.44 28.30
N ASN A 204 -24.31 -29.80 29.41
CA ASN A 204 -25.35 -28.99 30.06
C ASN A 204 -24.81 -27.69 30.70
N ARG A 205 -23.51 -27.62 31.00
CA ARG A 205 -22.86 -26.41 31.52
C ARG A 205 -22.76 -25.28 30.49
N TYR A 206 -22.71 -25.61 29.20
CA TYR A 206 -22.46 -24.63 28.14
C TYR A 206 -23.56 -24.57 27.05
N PRO A 207 -24.82 -24.27 27.41
CA PRO A 207 -25.92 -24.09 26.45
C PRO A 207 -25.71 -22.84 25.57
N PRO A 208 -25.75 -22.94 24.23
CA PRO A 208 -25.58 -21.81 23.32
C PRO A 208 -26.51 -20.63 23.63
N GLU A 209 -27.72 -20.90 24.13
CA GLU A 209 -28.75 -19.90 24.41
C GLU A 209 -28.36 -18.95 25.56
N LYS A 210 -27.43 -19.37 26.43
CA LYS A 210 -26.92 -18.54 27.53
C LYS A 210 -25.75 -17.63 27.12
N PHE A 211 -25.22 -17.80 25.91
CA PHE A 211 -24.01 -17.12 25.45
C PHE A 211 -24.22 -16.50 24.07
N ASN A 212 -24.07 -15.18 23.96
CA ASN A 212 -24.09 -14.52 22.64
C ASN A 212 -22.88 -14.98 21.78
N LEU A 213 -22.84 -14.60 20.51
CA LEU A 213 -21.80 -15.08 19.60
C LEU A 213 -20.37 -14.69 20.03
N ASN A 214 -20.20 -13.51 20.64
CA ASN A 214 -18.92 -13.07 21.19
C ASN A 214 -18.46 -13.95 22.35
N ASP A 215 -19.36 -14.24 23.28
CA ASP A 215 -19.08 -15.11 24.42
C ASP A 215 -18.72 -16.52 23.95
N ARG A 216 -19.46 -17.06 22.97
CA ARG A 216 -19.16 -18.36 22.36
C ARG A 216 -17.78 -18.37 21.72
N GLY A 217 -17.42 -17.37 20.91
CA GLY A 217 -16.08 -17.24 20.32
C GLY A 217 -14.97 -17.18 21.37
N TYR A 218 -15.16 -16.39 22.44
CA TYR A 218 -14.20 -16.31 23.55
C TYR A 218 -14.02 -17.65 24.28
N LEU A 219 -15.12 -18.33 24.60
CA LEU A 219 -15.08 -19.61 25.32
C LEU A 219 -14.47 -20.73 24.47
N ALA A 220 -14.78 -20.75 23.15
CA ALA A 220 -14.22 -21.64 22.14
C ALA A 220 -12.82 -21.27 21.66
N ARG A 221 -12.32 -20.08 22.01
CA ARG A 221 -11.01 -19.53 21.60
C ARG A 221 -10.85 -19.37 20.09
N VAL A 222 -11.94 -19.05 19.40
CA VAL A 222 -12.01 -18.82 17.95
C VAL A 222 -12.60 -17.43 17.67
N HIS A 223 -12.51 -16.97 16.42
CA HIS A 223 -13.20 -15.74 16.05
C HIS A 223 -14.72 -15.96 16.04
N PRO A 224 -15.54 -15.08 16.64
CA PRO A 224 -17.01 -15.23 16.67
C PRO A 224 -17.65 -15.42 15.29
N LEU A 225 -17.24 -14.64 14.28
CA LEU A 225 -17.71 -14.79 12.89
C LEU A 225 -17.32 -16.12 12.23
N GLU A 226 -16.31 -16.81 12.74
CA GLU A 226 -15.92 -18.13 12.22
C GLU A 226 -16.98 -19.18 12.58
N LEU A 227 -17.46 -19.17 13.82
CA LEU A 227 -18.55 -20.04 14.27
C LEU A 227 -19.83 -19.76 13.49
N TRP A 228 -20.21 -18.49 13.36
CA TRP A 228 -21.41 -18.11 12.61
C TRP A 228 -21.33 -18.54 11.14
N LEU A 229 -20.16 -18.38 10.50
CA LEU A 229 -20.05 -18.73 9.09
C LEU A 229 -20.11 -20.23 8.86
N ILE A 230 -19.53 -21.05 9.74
CA ILE A 230 -19.63 -22.52 9.63
C ILE A 230 -21.10 -22.92 9.74
N ASP A 231 -21.81 -22.45 10.76
CA ASP A 231 -23.24 -22.73 10.96
C ASP A 231 -24.07 -22.31 9.73
N TYR A 232 -23.83 -21.10 9.21
CA TYR A 232 -24.51 -20.59 8.02
C TYR A 232 -24.29 -21.47 6.78
N LEU A 233 -23.05 -21.88 6.52
CA LEU A 233 -22.71 -22.71 5.35
C LEU A 233 -23.25 -24.14 5.47
N LEU A 234 -23.39 -24.68 6.69
CA LEU A 234 -24.02 -25.99 6.89
C LEU A 234 -25.52 -25.95 6.61
N GLY A 235 -26.20 -24.85 6.98
CA GLY A 235 -27.59 -24.61 6.60
C GLY A 235 -27.79 -24.24 5.12
N HIS A 236 -26.74 -23.75 4.47
CA HIS A 236 -26.79 -23.25 3.09
C HIS A 236 -25.56 -23.75 2.28
N PRO A 237 -25.48 -25.04 1.95
CA PRO A 237 -24.28 -25.66 1.37
C PRO A 237 -23.87 -25.11 -0.02
N GLY A 238 -24.79 -24.42 -0.71
CA GLY A 238 -24.54 -23.75 -2.00
C GLY A 238 -24.35 -22.23 -1.92
N ALA A 239 -24.36 -21.64 -0.73
CA ALA A 239 -24.32 -20.18 -0.59
C ALA A 239 -23.02 -19.60 -1.12
N ARG A 240 -23.13 -18.53 -1.90
CA ARG A 240 -21.99 -17.76 -2.41
C ARG A 240 -21.42 -16.85 -1.32
N VAL A 241 -20.16 -16.45 -1.48
CA VAL A 241 -19.47 -15.56 -0.53
C VAL A 241 -20.23 -14.25 -0.29
N ASP A 242 -20.80 -13.66 -1.35
CA ASP A 242 -21.51 -12.39 -1.23
C ASP A 242 -22.89 -12.56 -0.53
N GLU A 243 -23.51 -13.74 -0.62
CA GLU A 243 -24.73 -14.07 0.13
C GLU A 243 -24.43 -14.21 1.62
N ALA A 244 -23.35 -14.92 1.98
CA ALA A 244 -22.90 -15.02 3.37
C ALA A 244 -22.49 -13.65 3.95
N ILE A 245 -21.89 -12.77 3.14
CA ILE A 245 -21.59 -11.39 3.54
C ILE A 245 -22.88 -10.59 3.70
N ALA A 246 -23.86 -10.72 2.83
CA ALA A 246 -25.14 -10.03 3.00
C ALA A 246 -25.86 -10.49 4.29
N ALA A 247 -25.97 -11.81 4.50
CA ALA A 247 -26.64 -12.40 5.65
C ALA A 247 -25.97 -12.09 7.01
N SER A 248 -24.68 -11.80 7.02
CA SER A 248 -23.92 -11.49 8.24
C SER A 248 -23.97 -10.03 8.67
N ALA A 249 -24.71 -9.14 7.99
CA ALA A 249 -24.68 -7.70 8.23
C ALA A 249 -24.84 -7.34 9.72
N ASP A 250 -25.92 -7.80 10.35
CA ASP A 250 -26.17 -7.53 11.78
C ASP A 250 -25.19 -8.26 12.71
N VAL A 251 -24.76 -9.45 12.30
CA VAL A 251 -23.83 -10.29 13.07
C VAL A 251 -22.45 -9.64 13.15
N ARG A 252 -21.98 -9.03 12.06
CA ARG A 252 -20.74 -8.22 12.09
C ARG A 252 -20.88 -7.10 13.09
N GLN A 253 -21.99 -6.37 13.11
CA GLN A 253 -22.20 -5.30 14.09
C GLN A 253 -22.26 -5.83 15.54
N GLU A 254 -22.89 -6.98 15.76
CA GLU A 254 -22.94 -7.64 17.08
C GLU A 254 -21.54 -8.00 17.60
N VAL A 255 -20.70 -8.60 16.76
CA VAL A 255 -19.35 -9.04 17.15
C VAL A 255 -18.50 -7.85 17.63
N TYR A 256 -18.73 -6.65 17.10
CA TYR A 256 -18.04 -5.44 17.51
C TYR A 256 -18.79 -4.59 18.56
N ARG A 257 -19.91 -5.06 19.12
CA ARG A 257 -20.69 -4.31 20.13
C ARG A 257 -19.85 -3.91 21.35
N TRP A 258 -18.84 -4.72 21.72
CA TRP A 258 -17.91 -4.38 22.81
C TRP A 258 -17.11 -3.09 22.52
N LEU A 259 -16.82 -2.80 21.26
CA LEU A 259 -16.06 -1.63 20.82
C LEU A 259 -16.88 -0.35 21.00
N MET A 260 -18.21 -0.43 20.90
CA MET A 260 -19.12 0.71 21.07
C MET A 260 -19.22 1.20 22.53
N LYS A 261 -18.73 0.43 23.51
CA LYS A 261 -18.73 0.84 24.93
C LYS A 261 -17.82 2.05 25.15
N THR A 262 -18.32 3.08 25.84
CA THR A 262 -17.57 4.33 26.12
C THR A 262 -16.25 4.11 26.87
N SER A 263 -16.19 3.08 27.72
CA SER A 263 -14.95 2.66 28.41
C SER A 263 -13.84 2.17 27.48
N ARG A 264 -14.12 1.99 26.18
CA ARG A 264 -13.18 1.52 25.15
C ARG A 264 -12.66 2.65 24.24
N ARG A 265 -12.69 3.91 24.70
CA ARG A 265 -12.23 5.09 23.94
C ARG A 265 -10.94 4.88 23.15
N LYS A 266 -9.87 4.40 23.78
CA LYS A 266 -8.58 4.18 23.11
C LYS A 266 -8.65 3.17 21.96
N ALA A 267 -9.48 2.13 22.09
CA ALA A 267 -9.69 1.15 21.03
C ALA A 267 -10.52 1.75 19.89
N GLN A 268 -11.57 2.52 20.22
CA GLN A 268 -12.37 3.25 19.24
C GLN A 268 -11.53 4.22 18.43
N ASP A 269 -10.75 5.09 19.09
CA ASP A 269 -9.90 6.08 18.44
C ASP A 269 -8.92 5.43 17.47
N ARG A 270 -8.37 4.26 17.84
CA ARG A 270 -7.48 3.50 16.97
C ARG A 270 -8.19 2.97 15.72
N ARG A 271 -9.43 2.46 15.85
CA ARG A 271 -10.21 1.95 14.70
C ARG A 271 -10.69 3.06 13.77
N ILE A 272 -11.06 4.20 14.35
CA ILE A 272 -11.41 5.40 13.59
C ILE A 272 -10.16 5.88 12.83
N LEU A 273 -8.99 5.93 13.48
CA LEU A 273 -7.73 6.27 12.83
C LEU A 273 -7.37 5.32 11.69
N ASP A 274 -7.58 4.00 11.86
CA ASP A 274 -7.35 3.00 10.80
C ASP A 274 -8.19 3.30 9.55
N LEU A 275 -9.47 3.68 9.72
CA LEU A 275 -10.33 4.06 8.60
C LEU A 275 -9.93 5.40 7.96
N LEU A 276 -9.59 6.39 8.77
CA LEU A 276 -9.13 7.68 8.29
C LEU A 276 -7.85 7.57 7.45
N GLU A 277 -6.91 6.71 7.88
CA GLU A 277 -5.70 6.42 7.11
C GLU A 277 -6.08 5.78 5.75
N ILE A 278 -7.01 4.83 5.72
CA ILE A 278 -7.50 4.23 4.48
C ILE A 278 -8.10 5.28 3.53
N GLU A 279 -8.97 6.16 4.05
CA GLU A 279 -9.58 7.25 3.25
C GLU A 279 -8.52 8.23 2.72
N ALA A 280 -7.52 8.59 3.54
CA ALA A 280 -6.41 9.42 3.11
C ALA A 280 -5.57 8.76 1.99
N PHE A 281 -5.36 7.45 2.04
CA PHE A 281 -4.69 6.73 0.96
C PHE A 281 -5.54 6.60 -0.31
N GLN A 282 -6.87 6.61 -0.20
CA GLN A 282 -7.75 6.69 -1.38
C GLN A 282 -7.62 8.05 -2.07
N GLU A 283 -7.56 9.14 -1.32
CA GLU A 283 -7.29 10.47 -1.85
C GLU A 283 -5.93 10.56 -2.55
N LEU A 284 -4.88 10.01 -1.93
CA LEU A 284 -3.55 9.93 -2.53
C LEU A 284 -3.56 9.08 -3.81
N HIS A 285 -4.27 7.95 -3.80
CA HIS A 285 -4.38 7.04 -4.93
C HIS A 285 -5.03 7.71 -6.15
N GLN A 286 -6.08 8.52 -5.96
CA GLN A 286 -6.68 9.30 -7.05
C GLN A 286 -5.67 10.22 -7.73
N GLN A 287 -4.73 10.80 -6.98
CA GLN A 287 -3.66 11.61 -7.57
C GLN A 287 -2.68 10.76 -8.38
N TRP A 288 -2.30 9.58 -7.88
CA TRP A 288 -1.40 8.68 -8.59
C TRP A 288 -2.05 8.13 -9.87
N GLN A 289 -3.35 7.84 -9.87
CA GLN A 289 -4.05 7.42 -11.09
C GLN A 289 -3.97 8.47 -12.21
N ARG A 290 -3.98 9.76 -11.88
CA ARG A 290 -3.79 10.83 -12.88
C ARG A 290 -2.43 10.77 -13.57
N LEU A 291 -1.41 10.24 -12.87
CA LEU A 291 -0.05 10.05 -13.38
C LEU A 291 0.14 8.74 -14.16
N GLY A 292 -0.92 7.93 -14.36
CA GLY A 292 -0.87 6.70 -15.15
C GLY A 292 -0.72 5.41 -14.35
N TYR A 293 -0.66 5.49 -13.01
CA TYR A 293 -0.52 4.30 -12.17
C TYR A 293 -1.76 3.37 -12.25
N PRO A 294 -1.59 2.06 -12.52
CA PRO A 294 -2.69 1.18 -12.94
C PRO A 294 -3.40 0.42 -11.81
N PHE A 295 -3.00 0.61 -10.55
CA PHE A 295 -3.56 -0.20 -9.45
C PHE A 295 -4.98 0.25 -9.09
N ALA A 296 -5.78 -0.71 -8.63
CA ALA A 296 -7.14 -0.47 -8.14
C ALA A 296 -7.18 0.24 -6.78
N SER A 297 -6.12 0.13 -5.99
CA SER A 297 -5.95 0.81 -4.70
C SER A 297 -4.48 0.87 -4.29
N LEU A 298 -4.10 1.85 -3.47
CA LEU A 298 -2.84 1.83 -2.73
C LEU A 298 -2.95 0.99 -1.45
N THR A 299 -1.85 0.37 -1.04
CA THR A 299 -1.72 -0.20 0.31
C THR A 299 -1.82 0.95 1.32
N PRO A 300 -2.81 0.95 2.24
CA PRO A 300 -3.04 2.06 3.16
C PRO A 300 -2.04 2.03 4.31
N SER A 301 -0.77 2.27 3.99
CA SER A 301 0.33 2.33 4.94
C SER A 301 1.40 3.28 4.44
N ILE A 302 2.03 4.02 5.34
CA ILE A 302 3.16 4.91 5.01
C ILE A 302 4.35 4.15 4.41
N ALA A 303 4.40 2.82 4.53
CA ALA A 303 5.34 1.96 3.79
C ALA A 303 5.21 2.08 2.26
N THR A 304 4.11 2.65 1.75
CA THR A 304 3.92 2.91 0.31
C THR A 304 5.03 3.80 -0.27
N SER A 305 5.63 4.68 0.53
CA SER A 305 6.75 5.52 0.08
C SER A 305 8.06 4.76 -0.19
N ILE A 306 8.12 3.49 0.20
CA ILE A 306 9.26 2.60 -0.09
C ILE A 306 8.84 1.39 -0.94
N GLY A 307 7.70 1.50 -1.66
CA GLY A 307 7.33 0.54 -2.71
C GLY A 307 6.41 -0.61 -2.27
N SER A 308 5.73 -0.54 -1.13
CA SER A 308 4.82 -1.61 -0.67
C SER A 308 3.53 -1.76 -1.49
N SER A 309 3.18 -0.78 -2.32
CA SER A 309 1.96 -0.82 -3.17
C SER A 309 2.18 -1.51 -4.52
N GLY A 310 3.42 -1.89 -4.86
CA GLY A 310 3.79 -2.52 -6.14
C GLY A 310 3.60 -1.60 -7.35
N ASP A 311 4.29 -1.87 -8.47
CA ASP A 311 4.04 -1.17 -9.73
C ASP A 311 4.47 -1.98 -10.96
N ARG A 312 3.96 -1.58 -12.13
CA ARG A 312 4.39 -2.08 -13.45
C ARG A 312 5.53 -1.20 -13.97
N PRO A 313 6.62 -1.76 -14.50
CA PRO A 313 7.74 -0.98 -15.07
C PRO A 313 7.31 0.09 -16.09
N ALA A 314 6.24 -0.16 -16.86
CA ALA A 314 5.71 0.80 -17.83
C ALA A 314 5.16 2.09 -17.19
N ALA A 315 4.50 2.02 -16.03
CA ALA A 315 3.95 3.20 -15.38
C ALA A 315 5.06 4.11 -14.81
N LEU A 316 6.16 3.50 -14.35
CA LEU A 316 7.34 4.24 -13.92
C LEU A 316 8.03 4.97 -15.09
N ALA A 317 8.12 4.33 -16.26
CA ALA A 317 8.61 4.99 -17.48
C ALA A 317 7.69 6.15 -17.89
N GLU A 318 6.37 5.96 -17.83
CA GLU A 318 5.39 7.01 -18.12
C GLU A 318 5.53 8.21 -17.17
N LEU A 319 5.80 7.99 -15.87
CA LEU A 319 6.10 9.07 -14.93
C LEU A 319 7.36 9.86 -15.33
N MET A 320 8.42 9.19 -15.78
CA MET A 320 9.61 9.88 -16.29
C MET A 320 9.26 10.73 -17.53
N GLY A 321 8.43 10.20 -18.43
CA GLY A 321 7.91 10.94 -19.57
C GLY A 321 7.10 12.18 -19.17
N ILE A 322 6.26 12.08 -18.15
CA ILE A 322 5.52 13.23 -17.59
C ILE A 322 6.49 14.30 -17.06
N ILE A 323 7.53 13.88 -16.32
CA ILE A 323 8.52 14.81 -15.75
C ILE A 323 9.34 15.50 -16.84
N VAL A 324 9.80 14.75 -17.85
CA VAL A 324 10.56 15.28 -19.00
C VAL A 324 9.72 16.28 -19.79
N ASN A 325 8.43 16.01 -19.97
CA ASN A 325 7.50 16.87 -20.70
C ASN A 325 6.84 17.96 -19.83
N GLY A 326 7.50 18.42 -18.76
CA GLY A 326 7.01 19.55 -17.96
C GLY A 326 5.65 19.31 -17.28
N GLY A 327 5.30 18.06 -16.99
CA GLY A 327 4.04 17.67 -16.36
C GLY A 327 2.93 17.27 -17.33
N MET A 328 3.22 17.21 -18.63
CA MET A 328 2.31 16.74 -19.67
C MET A 328 2.40 15.22 -19.85
N ARG A 329 1.26 14.54 -19.84
CA ARG A 329 1.13 13.12 -20.14
C ARG A 329 0.74 12.94 -21.59
N PHE A 330 1.54 12.20 -22.36
CA PHE A 330 1.25 11.80 -23.72
C PHE A 330 0.87 10.31 -23.77
N PRO A 331 -0.07 9.90 -24.65
CA PRO A 331 -0.37 8.49 -24.86
C PRO A 331 0.86 7.76 -25.43
N ALA A 332 1.23 6.63 -24.83
CA ALA A 332 2.26 5.75 -25.37
C ALA A 332 1.74 5.03 -26.63
N ARG A 333 2.46 5.14 -27.74
CA ARG A 333 2.15 4.46 -29.01
C ARG A 333 3.35 3.64 -29.45
N LEU A 334 3.11 2.39 -29.84
CA LEU A 334 4.12 1.51 -30.41
C LEU A 334 4.12 1.55 -31.95
N ILE A 335 2.93 1.77 -32.53
CA ILE A 335 2.69 1.81 -33.97
C ILE A 335 2.15 3.20 -34.29
N GLU A 336 2.88 3.93 -35.14
CA GLU A 336 2.52 5.29 -35.57
C GLU A 336 1.91 5.32 -36.97
N GLY A 337 2.02 4.23 -37.73
CA GLY A 337 1.37 4.11 -39.02
C GLY A 337 1.31 2.67 -39.51
N LEU A 338 0.40 2.42 -40.44
CA LEU A 338 0.23 1.15 -41.14
C LEU A 338 0.08 1.46 -42.63
N HIS A 339 0.91 0.86 -43.47
CA HIS A 339 0.87 1.04 -44.91
C HIS A 339 0.55 -0.30 -45.57
N PHE A 340 -0.58 -0.36 -46.26
CA PHE A 340 -1.11 -1.57 -46.89
C PHE A 340 -1.07 -1.45 -48.41
N ALA A 341 -0.76 -2.57 -49.07
CA ALA A 341 -0.85 -2.75 -50.51
C ALA A 341 -0.14 -1.64 -51.31
N ALA A 342 1.06 -1.27 -50.87
CA ALA A 342 1.92 -0.29 -51.54
C ALA A 342 2.08 -0.61 -53.03
N ASP A 343 2.04 0.43 -53.87
CA ASP A 343 2.14 0.35 -55.33
C ASP A 343 0.99 -0.42 -56.00
N THR A 344 -0.19 -0.45 -55.36
CA THR A 344 -1.41 -1.05 -55.95
C THR A 344 -2.58 -0.06 -55.93
N PRO A 345 -3.63 -0.27 -56.75
CA PRO A 345 -4.86 0.53 -56.66
C PRO A 345 -5.60 0.45 -55.31
N TYR A 346 -5.21 -0.48 -54.43
CA TYR A 346 -5.78 -0.65 -53.09
C TYR A 346 -4.89 -0.06 -51.99
N GLU A 347 -3.85 0.70 -52.36
CA GLU A 347 -2.91 1.29 -51.43
C GLU A 347 -3.62 2.14 -50.37
N THR A 348 -3.34 1.86 -49.10
CA THR A 348 -3.96 2.55 -47.98
C THR A 348 -2.91 2.80 -46.90
N ALA A 349 -2.73 4.07 -46.53
CA ALA A 349 -1.88 4.48 -45.42
C ALA A 349 -2.73 5.01 -44.27
N PHE A 350 -2.52 4.46 -43.08
CA PHE A 350 -3.03 4.99 -41.83
C PHE A 350 -1.88 5.60 -41.07
N GLU A 351 -2.05 6.84 -40.62
CA GLU A 351 -1.09 7.52 -39.75
C GLU A 351 -1.77 7.90 -38.45
N ALA A 352 -1.02 7.81 -37.36
CA ALA A 352 -1.52 8.13 -36.05
C ALA A 352 -1.55 9.66 -35.89
N THR A 353 -2.71 10.23 -35.64
CA THR A 353 -2.88 11.68 -35.45
C THR A 353 -1.99 12.19 -34.32
N ALA A 354 -1.36 13.35 -34.47
CA ALA A 354 -0.50 13.93 -33.43
C ALA A 354 -1.13 13.82 -32.04
N ALA A 355 -0.36 13.26 -31.09
CA ALA A 355 -0.88 13.00 -29.76
C ALA A 355 -1.04 14.31 -28.97
N GLU A 356 -2.27 14.64 -28.58
CA GLU A 356 -2.51 15.73 -27.65
C GLU A 356 -2.06 15.33 -26.24
N GLY A 357 -1.19 16.14 -25.64
CA GLY A 357 -0.74 15.96 -24.27
C GLY A 357 -1.78 16.46 -23.27
N LYS A 358 -1.95 15.75 -22.15
CA LYS A 358 -2.82 16.18 -21.04
C LYS A 358 -1.97 16.72 -19.88
N PRO A 359 -2.24 17.93 -19.35
CA PRO A 359 -1.58 18.39 -18.13
C PRO A 359 -2.04 17.55 -16.94
N VAL A 360 -1.10 16.83 -16.31
CA VAL A 360 -1.39 15.98 -15.14
C VAL A 360 -0.58 16.37 -13.91
N LEU A 361 0.50 17.14 -14.09
CA LEU A 361 1.36 17.65 -13.04
C LEU A 361 1.71 19.10 -13.33
N ASN A 362 1.83 19.94 -12.29
CA ASN A 362 2.26 21.32 -12.47
C ASN A 362 3.72 21.37 -12.96
N ALA A 363 4.03 22.29 -13.87
CA ALA A 363 5.35 22.40 -14.50
C ALA A 363 6.49 22.68 -13.50
N ASP A 364 6.25 23.47 -12.46
CA ASP A 364 7.27 23.71 -11.41
C ASP A 364 7.55 22.45 -10.59
N ILE A 365 6.52 21.62 -10.35
CA ILE A 365 6.70 20.32 -9.69
C ILE A 365 7.54 19.39 -10.58
N ALA A 366 7.22 19.33 -11.88
CA ALA A 366 8.00 18.55 -12.83
C ALA A 366 9.46 19.02 -12.89
N ALA A 367 9.70 20.34 -12.92
CA ALA A 367 11.05 20.90 -12.95
C ALA A 367 11.87 20.55 -11.69
N VAL A 368 11.28 20.69 -10.49
CA VAL A 368 11.95 20.34 -9.23
C VAL A 368 12.21 18.84 -9.13
N ALA A 369 11.25 18.00 -9.54
CA ALA A 369 11.43 16.55 -9.59
C ALA A 369 12.54 16.15 -10.58
N ARG A 370 12.58 16.78 -11.77
CA ARG A 370 13.60 16.57 -12.79
C ARG A 370 14.99 16.88 -12.24
N ALA A 371 15.17 18.04 -11.62
CA ALA A 371 16.44 18.44 -11.02
C ALA A 371 16.90 17.46 -9.93
N ALA A 372 15.98 16.99 -9.08
CA ALA A 372 16.28 16.02 -8.04
C ALA A 372 16.68 14.64 -8.61
N LEU A 373 16.07 14.20 -9.70
CA LEU A 373 16.42 12.96 -10.40
C LEU A 373 17.79 13.06 -11.11
N ILE A 374 18.15 14.22 -11.64
CA ILE A 374 19.49 14.49 -12.19
C ILE A 374 20.54 14.37 -11.08
N ASP A 375 20.32 15.00 -9.92
CA ASP A 375 21.25 14.91 -8.78
C ASP A 375 21.46 13.46 -8.29
N VAL A 376 20.43 12.60 -8.37
CA VAL A 376 20.58 11.16 -8.07
C VAL A 376 21.54 10.47 -9.06
N ALA A 377 21.47 10.81 -10.34
CA ALA A 377 22.34 10.24 -11.37
C ALA A 377 23.76 10.82 -11.33
N GLU A 378 23.93 12.08 -10.95
CA GLU A 378 25.24 12.72 -10.85
C GLU A 378 25.98 12.37 -9.56
N ASN A 379 25.28 12.47 -8.42
CA ASN A 379 25.88 12.47 -7.10
C ASN A 379 25.37 11.34 -6.20
N GLY A 380 24.45 10.52 -6.68
CA GLY A 380 23.74 9.53 -5.90
C GLY A 380 23.94 8.09 -6.35
N THR A 381 22.95 7.27 -6.03
CA THR A 381 22.93 5.83 -6.30
C THR A 381 23.07 5.41 -7.77
N ALA A 382 22.85 6.32 -8.73
CA ALA A 382 22.99 6.04 -10.16
C ALA A 382 24.29 6.60 -10.79
N ARG A 383 25.22 7.10 -9.97
CA ARG A 383 26.51 7.69 -10.41
C ARG A 383 27.35 6.82 -11.34
N ALA A 384 27.20 5.49 -11.28
CA ALA A 384 27.89 4.58 -12.19
C ALA A 384 27.58 4.84 -13.67
N LEU A 385 26.44 5.46 -14.01
CA LEU A 385 26.07 5.80 -15.38
C LEU A 385 26.96 6.88 -15.99
N LEU A 386 27.56 7.75 -15.17
CA LEU A 386 28.34 8.90 -15.62
C LEU A 386 29.51 8.54 -16.55
N GLY A 387 30.07 7.34 -16.43
CA GLY A 387 31.15 6.85 -17.30
C GLY A 387 30.71 6.55 -18.75
N TYR A 388 29.41 6.48 -19.01
CA TYR A 388 28.84 5.96 -20.26
C TYR A 388 28.09 7.02 -21.09
N VAL A 389 27.96 8.25 -20.59
CA VAL A 389 27.09 9.29 -21.18
C VAL A 389 27.83 10.29 -22.06
N LYS A 390 29.08 10.00 -22.43
CA LYS A 390 29.88 10.91 -23.27
C LYS A 390 29.38 10.84 -24.72
N ARG A 391 29.22 12.00 -25.34
CA ARG A 391 28.87 12.17 -26.75
C ARG A 391 30.13 12.20 -27.63
N PRO A 392 30.03 11.94 -28.95
CA PRO A 392 31.15 12.04 -29.88
C PRO A 392 31.78 13.44 -29.92
N ASP A 393 30.98 14.49 -29.74
CA ASP A 393 31.44 15.90 -29.69
C ASP A 393 32.18 16.28 -28.40
N GLY A 394 32.33 15.35 -27.45
CA GLY A 394 32.99 15.55 -26.17
C GLY A 394 32.08 16.07 -25.05
N THR A 395 30.84 16.46 -25.36
CA THR A 395 29.82 16.80 -24.35
C THR A 395 29.24 15.54 -23.71
N ARG A 396 28.24 15.68 -22.82
CA ARG A 396 27.62 14.57 -22.10
C ARG A 396 26.11 14.64 -22.22
N HIS A 397 25.46 13.51 -22.40
CA HIS A 397 24.01 13.43 -22.22
C HIS A 397 23.66 13.79 -20.77
N LEU A 398 22.63 14.62 -20.62
CA LEU A 398 22.04 14.89 -19.32
C LEU A 398 21.26 13.65 -18.91
N VAL A 399 21.57 13.07 -17.76
CA VAL A 399 20.88 11.87 -17.28
C VAL A 399 20.30 12.12 -15.90
N GLY A 400 19.11 11.60 -15.69
CA GLY A 400 18.49 11.57 -14.38
C GLY A 400 17.72 10.28 -14.18
N GLY A 401 17.43 9.94 -12.93
CA GLY A 401 16.66 8.74 -12.66
C GLY A 401 16.62 8.38 -11.20
N LYS A 402 15.91 7.30 -10.90
CA LYS A 402 15.83 6.74 -9.55
C LYS A 402 16.04 5.23 -9.57
N THR A 403 16.82 4.80 -8.61
CA THR A 403 17.08 3.39 -8.32
C THR A 403 16.07 2.84 -7.30
N GLY A 404 15.75 1.56 -7.41
CA GLY A 404 14.99 0.81 -6.41
C GLY A 404 15.52 -0.61 -6.28
N THR A 405 15.66 -1.10 -5.05
CA THR A 405 15.98 -2.50 -4.76
C THR A 405 14.95 -3.01 -3.75
N GLY A 406 14.34 -4.17 -4.04
CA GLY A 406 13.32 -4.76 -3.18
C GLY A 406 13.55 -6.26 -3.02
N ASP A 407 13.52 -6.70 -1.77
CA ASP A 407 13.43 -8.11 -1.39
C ASP A 407 12.04 -8.37 -0.85
N HIS A 408 11.17 -8.95 -1.70
CA HIS A 408 9.84 -9.30 -1.25
C HIS A 408 9.91 -10.61 -0.46
N ARG A 409 9.59 -10.53 0.83
CA ARG A 409 9.50 -11.67 1.73
C ARG A 409 8.10 -11.76 2.32
N PHE A 410 7.61 -12.98 2.48
CA PHE A 410 6.38 -13.25 3.20
C PHE A 410 6.75 -13.74 4.60
N GLU A 411 6.32 -12.98 5.59
CA GLU A 411 6.68 -13.20 6.99
C GLU A 411 5.45 -13.45 7.83
N VAL A 412 5.50 -14.49 8.66
CA VAL A 412 4.45 -14.83 9.62
C VAL A 412 4.96 -14.51 11.01
N TYR A 413 4.19 -13.74 11.77
CA TYR A 413 4.54 -13.31 13.13
C TYR A 413 3.56 -13.91 14.15
N ALA A 414 4.07 -14.34 15.30
CA ALA A 414 3.31 -14.63 16.51
C ALA A 414 3.19 -13.36 17.37
N SER A 415 2.17 -13.30 18.22
CA SER A 415 2.03 -12.20 19.18
C SER A 415 3.02 -12.35 20.35
N PRO A 416 3.74 -11.28 20.79
CA PRO A 416 3.81 -9.95 20.19
C PRO A 416 5.09 -9.77 19.36
N GLY A 417 4.99 -9.93 18.03
CA GLY A 417 6.05 -9.60 17.08
C GLY A 417 7.16 -10.65 16.90
N ARG A 418 6.96 -11.89 17.35
CA ARG A 418 7.95 -12.97 17.16
C ARG A 418 7.81 -13.55 15.75
N LEU A 419 8.82 -13.36 14.90
CA LEU A 419 8.86 -13.99 13.57
C LEU A 419 8.81 -15.52 13.71
N ILE A 420 7.81 -16.15 13.09
CA ILE A 420 7.60 -17.60 13.04
C ILE A 420 8.21 -18.17 11.77
N SER A 421 7.99 -17.51 10.63
CA SER A 421 8.52 -17.94 9.34
C SER A 421 8.77 -16.74 8.45
N SER A 422 9.76 -16.85 7.57
CA SER A 422 10.08 -15.85 6.55
C SER A 422 10.45 -16.60 5.28
N ARG A 423 9.68 -16.44 4.21
CA ARG A 423 9.94 -17.04 2.90
C ARG A 423 10.21 -15.95 1.87
N VAL A 424 11.21 -16.16 1.02
CA VAL A 424 11.49 -15.25 -0.11
C VAL A 424 10.42 -15.45 -1.18
N VAL A 425 9.90 -14.34 -1.71
CA VAL A 425 8.89 -14.31 -2.77
C VAL A 425 9.52 -13.92 -4.10
N ASN A 426 10.32 -12.85 -4.12
CA ASN A 426 11.10 -12.42 -5.27
C ASN A 426 12.20 -11.42 -4.86
N ARG A 427 13.13 -11.18 -5.78
CA ARG A 427 14.09 -10.08 -5.71
C ARG A 427 13.95 -9.21 -6.96
N VAL A 428 13.89 -7.90 -6.77
CA VAL A 428 13.80 -6.93 -7.87
C VAL A 428 14.81 -5.81 -7.70
N ALA A 429 15.39 -5.39 -8.83
CA ALA A 429 16.21 -4.19 -8.91
C ALA A 429 15.78 -3.41 -10.14
N THR A 430 15.46 -2.14 -9.96
CA THR A 430 14.91 -1.28 -11.01
C THR A 430 15.69 0.02 -11.08
N PHE A 431 15.91 0.50 -12.31
CA PHE A 431 16.35 1.86 -12.58
C PHE A 431 15.37 2.51 -13.57
N VAL A 432 14.70 3.56 -13.11
CA VAL A 432 13.85 4.42 -13.93
C VAL A 432 14.67 5.64 -14.32
N PHE A 433 14.65 6.02 -15.60
CA PHE A 433 15.61 6.99 -16.10
C PHE A 433 15.00 7.93 -17.15
N MET A 434 15.70 9.04 -17.33
CA MET A 434 15.56 9.96 -18.45
C MET A 434 16.95 10.31 -18.99
N ILE A 435 17.03 10.55 -20.30
CA ILE A 435 18.22 10.99 -21.03
C ILE A 435 17.80 12.20 -21.86
N ASP A 436 18.47 13.32 -21.59
CA ASP A 436 18.19 14.64 -22.12
C ASP A 436 16.73 15.04 -21.90
N ASP A 437 16.09 15.62 -22.93
CA ASP A 437 14.69 16.07 -22.91
C ASP A 437 13.79 15.18 -23.77
N ARG A 438 14.24 13.97 -24.13
CA ARG A 438 13.58 13.13 -25.16
C ARG A 438 13.37 11.69 -24.75
N PHE A 439 14.38 11.07 -24.15
CA PHE A 439 14.34 9.64 -23.92
C PHE A 439 14.10 9.35 -22.45
N TYR A 440 13.29 8.35 -22.17
CA TYR A 440 13.00 7.90 -20.82
C TYR A 440 12.63 6.43 -20.85
N GLY A 441 12.76 5.76 -19.71
CA GLY A 441 12.51 4.33 -19.67
C GLY A 441 12.72 3.73 -18.29
N THR A 442 12.62 2.41 -18.25
CA THR A 442 12.85 1.62 -17.05
C THR A 442 13.59 0.34 -17.42
N ILE A 443 14.62 -0.01 -16.64
CA ILE A 443 15.29 -1.30 -16.69
C ILE A 443 15.02 -2.02 -15.38
N THR A 444 14.52 -3.25 -15.44
CA THR A 444 14.23 -4.07 -14.27
C THR A 444 14.91 -5.43 -14.39
N ALA A 445 15.70 -5.79 -13.37
CA ALA A 445 16.14 -7.15 -13.12
C ALA A 445 15.19 -7.80 -12.11
N PHE A 446 14.66 -8.97 -12.43
CA PHE A 446 13.64 -9.65 -11.63
C PHE A 446 13.94 -11.15 -11.54
N VAL A 447 13.96 -11.67 -10.32
CA VAL A 447 14.07 -13.11 -10.05
C VAL A 447 12.84 -13.56 -9.25
N PRO A 448 11.96 -14.38 -9.84
CA PRO A 448 10.77 -14.87 -9.15
C PRO A 448 11.06 -16.07 -8.22
N GLY A 449 10.21 -16.23 -7.22
CA GLY A 449 10.13 -17.44 -6.41
C GLY A 449 11.23 -17.59 -5.36
N ALA A 450 11.25 -18.76 -4.72
CA ALA A 450 12.18 -19.05 -3.63
C ALA A 450 13.65 -19.04 -4.07
N GLN A 451 13.94 -19.29 -5.34
CA GLN A 451 15.29 -19.24 -5.92
C GLN A 451 15.92 -17.85 -5.83
N ALA A 452 15.11 -16.79 -5.72
CA ALA A 452 15.60 -15.43 -5.51
C ALA A 452 16.49 -15.31 -4.25
N ALA A 453 16.38 -16.23 -3.28
CA ALA A 453 17.28 -16.30 -2.13
C ALA A 453 18.75 -16.58 -2.49
N GLN A 454 19.03 -17.08 -3.70
CA GLN A 454 20.37 -17.41 -4.18
C GLN A 454 21.03 -16.24 -4.93
N TYR A 455 20.33 -15.12 -5.14
CA TYR A 455 20.80 -14.00 -5.94
C TYR A 455 21.06 -12.78 -5.07
N GLU A 456 22.26 -12.20 -5.22
CA GLU A 456 22.64 -10.94 -4.60
C GLU A 456 22.92 -9.90 -5.68
N PHE A 457 21.96 -8.99 -5.92
CA PHE A 457 22.16 -7.84 -6.81
C PHE A 457 21.42 -6.60 -6.32
N THR A 458 21.96 -5.42 -6.60
CA THR A 458 21.31 -4.14 -6.30
C THR A 458 20.86 -3.45 -7.58
N SER A 459 20.18 -2.32 -7.44
CA SER A 459 19.89 -1.38 -8.52
C SER A 459 21.10 -0.90 -9.32
N GLY A 460 22.33 -1.15 -8.85
CA GLY A 460 23.54 -0.92 -9.64
C GLY A 460 23.61 -1.77 -10.91
N LEU A 461 22.99 -2.96 -10.92
CA LEU A 461 22.94 -3.83 -12.10
C LEU A 461 22.16 -3.19 -13.26
N PRO A 462 20.88 -2.79 -13.10
CA PRO A 462 20.15 -2.03 -14.13
C PRO A 462 20.86 -0.76 -14.62
N VAL A 463 21.51 -0.01 -13.71
CA VAL A 463 22.26 1.21 -14.07
C VAL A 463 23.43 0.88 -15.00
N ARG A 464 24.23 -0.15 -14.67
CA ARG A 464 25.35 -0.59 -15.51
C ARG A 464 24.88 -1.20 -16.82
N LEU A 465 23.73 -1.88 -16.82
CA LEU A 465 23.13 -2.39 -18.05
C LEU A 465 22.75 -1.26 -19.01
N LEU A 466 22.11 -0.18 -18.52
CA LEU A 466 21.87 1.00 -19.37
C LEU A 466 23.19 1.56 -19.92
N GLY A 467 24.20 1.70 -19.06
CA GLY A 467 25.54 2.15 -19.47
C GLY A 467 26.15 1.30 -20.58
N ALA A 468 26.05 -0.03 -20.48
CA ALA A 468 26.53 -0.96 -21.50
C ALA A 468 25.73 -0.88 -22.82
N LEU A 469 24.45 -0.46 -22.76
CA LEU A 469 23.61 -0.24 -23.94
C LEU A 469 23.85 1.12 -24.61
N MET A 470 24.47 2.10 -23.94
CA MET A 470 24.69 3.45 -24.49
C MET A 470 25.32 3.45 -25.90
N PRO A 471 26.37 2.64 -26.21
CA PRO A 471 26.92 2.60 -27.57
C PRO A 471 25.93 2.08 -28.62
N THR A 472 25.05 1.15 -28.24
CA THR A 472 24.00 0.62 -29.12
C THR A 472 22.88 1.65 -29.33
N LEU A 473 22.61 2.47 -28.32
CA LEU A 473 21.59 3.53 -28.37
C LEU A 473 22.09 4.82 -29.02
N ALA A 474 23.40 5.04 -29.12
CA ALA A 474 23.99 6.29 -29.62
C ALA A 474 23.40 6.78 -30.96
N PRO A 475 23.21 5.93 -32.00
CA PRO A 475 22.60 6.39 -33.26
C PRO A 475 21.19 6.96 -33.09
N LEU A 476 20.43 6.46 -32.12
CA LEU A 476 19.09 6.97 -31.80
C LEU A 476 19.16 8.25 -30.95
N LEU A 477 20.05 8.27 -29.96
CA LEU A 477 20.19 9.39 -29.02
C LEU A 477 20.73 10.67 -29.69
N GLU A 478 21.59 10.51 -30.70
CA GLU A 478 22.26 11.61 -31.40
C GLU A 478 21.47 12.13 -32.60
N ARG A 479 20.49 11.37 -33.09
CA ARG A 479 19.62 11.81 -34.19
C ARG A 479 18.87 13.07 -33.77
N ALA A 480 18.92 14.11 -34.59
CA ALA A 480 18.12 15.32 -34.37
C ALA A 480 16.63 14.96 -34.17
N PRO A 481 15.91 15.61 -33.25
CA PRO A 481 14.47 15.41 -33.15
C PRO A 481 13.82 15.74 -34.50
N ASP A 482 12.89 14.89 -34.94
CA ASP A 482 12.07 15.25 -36.09
C ASP A 482 11.33 16.57 -35.76
N PRO A 483 11.19 17.49 -36.72
CA PRO A 483 10.55 18.77 -36.48
C PRO A 483 9.16 18.55 -35.87
N ALA A 484 8.82 19.33 -34.85
CA ALA A 484 7.51 19.25 -34.21
C ALA A 484 6.41 19.40 -35.27
N PRO A 485 5.37 18.54 -35.27
CA PRO A 485 4.29 18.65 -36.24
C PRO A 485 3.61 20.03 -36.07
N GLY A 486 3.79 20.92 -37.05
CA GLY A 486 3.11 22.23 -37.07
C GLY A 486 3.98 23.47 -37.33
N VAL A 487 5.31 23.37 -37.45
CA VAL A 487 6.10 24.51 -37.96
C VAL A 487 6.54 24.21 -39.38
N SER A 488 5.67 24.54 -40.34
CA SER A 488 6.09 24.69 -41.72
C SER A 488 7.21 25.73 -41.77
N ALA A 489 8.40 25.31 -42.19
CA ALA A 489 9.46 26.23 -42.58
C ALA A 489 8.96 26.99 -43.82
N GLY A 490 8.43 28.19 -43.58
CA GLY A 490 8.12 29.14 -44.65
C GLY A 490 9.42 29.46 -45.38
N SER A 491 9.46 29.09 -46.65
CA SER A 491 10.42 29.58 -47.65
C SER A 491 9.93 30.91 -48.19
#